data_AF-A0A6I9PFP0-F1
#
_entry.id   AF-A0A6I9PFP0-F1
#
_cell.length_a   1.000
_cell.length_b   1.000
_cell.length_c   1.000
_cell.angle_alpha   90.00
_cell.angle_beta   90.00
_cell.angle_gamma   90.00
#
_symmetry.space_group_name_H-M   'P 1'
#
loop_
_entity.id
_entity.type
_entity.pdbx_description
1 polymer ?
#
loop_
_entity_poly.entity_id
_entity_poly.type
_entity_poly.pdbx_seq_one_letter_code
_entity_poly.pdbx_strand_id
1 'polypeptide(L)'
;MKLLSPRSVADLEACTIETGRKKGCRSFLNRFSSPILSSAPSEICAVSRISKKEIGRCFKLILKALETSVDLITTGDFMSRFCSNLGLPKQVQMAATYIARKAVELDLVPGRSPISVAAAAIYMASQASAEKKTQKEIGDIAGVADVTIRQSYRLIYPRAAELFPTDFKFDTPVDKLPQL
;
A
#
# COMPACT_ATOMS: atom_id res chain seq x y z
N MET A 1 -19.95 -16.94 14.52
CA MET A 1 -20.93 -16.13 13.76
C MET A 1 -22.01 -15.63 14.70
N LYS A 2 -21.90 -14.38 15.17
CA LYS A 2 -23.02 -13.65 15.79
C LYS A 2 -23.09 -12.30 15.09
N LEU A 3 -24.12 -12.12 14.26
CA LEU A 3 -24.50 -10.85 13.68
C LEU A 3 -24.89 -9.91 14.83
N LEU A 4 -24.20 -8.78 14.96
CA LEU A 4 -24.58 -7.73 15.90
C LEU A 4 -25.87 -7.06 15.41
N SER A 5 -26.85 -6.95 16.31
CA SER A 5 -28.20 -6.47 16.06
C SER A 5 -28.24 -4.99 15.63
N PRO A 6 -29.24 -4.57 14.84
CA PRO A 6 -29.38 -3.21 14.29
C PRO A 6 -29.52 -2.08 15.33
N ARG A 7 -29.61 -2.38 16.64
CA ARG A 7 -29.64 -1.37 17.70
C ARG A 7 -28.27 -0.75 18.04
N SER A 8 -27.14 -1.41 17.74
CA SER A 8 -25.82 -0.85 18.10
C SER A 8 -25.27 0.15 17.07
N VAL A 9 -25.95 0.36 15.94
CA VAL A 9 -25.53 1.31 14.90
C VAL A 9 -26.10 2.70 15.15
N ALA A 10 -27.27 2.78 15.80
CA ALA A 10 -27.94 4.05 16.13
C ALA A 10 -27.18 4.87 17.19
N ASP A 11 -26.45 4.22 18.11
CA ASP A 11 -25.69 4.94 19.15
C ASP A 11 -24.41 5.61 18.62
N LEU A 12 -23.94 5.24 17.42
CA LEU A 12 -22.81 5.93 16.77
C LEU A 12 -23.24 7.17 15.97
N GLU A 13 -24.48 7.23 15.48
CA GLU A 13 -24.98 8.42 14.77
C GLU A 13 -25.19 9.63 15.69
N ALA A 14 -25.44 9.41 16.98
CA ALA A 14 -25.65 10.51 17.92
C ALA A 14 -24.38 11.32 18.25
N CYS A 15 -23.18 10.79 18.01
CA CYS A 15 -21.94 11.45 18.42
C CYS A 15 -21.33 12.39 17.36
N THR A 16 -21.86 12.40 16.13
CA THR A 16 -21.22 13.10 14.99
C THR A 16 -21.90 14.41 14.59
N ILE A 17 -23.00 14.79 15.25
CA ILE A 17 -23.72 16.04 14.96
C ILE A 17 -23.94 16.83 16.25
N GLU A 18 -22.88 17.19 16.95
CA GLU A 18 -22.92 18.35 17.87
C GLU A 18 -21.58 19.08 17.85
N THR A 19 -21.45 19.97 16.89
CA THR A 19 -20.54 21.12 17.01
C THR A 19 -21.02 22.02 18.14
N GLY A 20 -20.20 22.15 19.20
CA GLY A 20 -20.09 23.40 19.94
C GLY A 20 -20.69 23.44 21.36
N ARG A 21 -20.12 22.71 22.32
CA ARG A 21 -19.92 23.22 23.70
C ARG A 21 -19.03 22.29 24.53
N LYS A 22 -18.14 22.89 25.32
CA LYS A 22 -17.35 22.23 26.36
C LYS A 22 -18.29 21.48 27.33
N LYS A 23 -18.05 20.18 27.58
CA LYS A 23 -17.96 19.58 28.92
C LYS A 23 -17.67 18.06 28.87
N GLY A 24 -16.68 17.69 29.68
CA GLY A 24 -16.35 16.37 30.25
C GLY A 24 -16.96 15.10 29.67
N CYS A 25 -16.11 14.24 29.13
CA CYS A 25 -16.32 12.80 29.08
C CYS A 25 -14.99 12.07 29.31
N ARG A 26 -14.53 12.05 30.57
CA ARG A 26 -13.35 11.29 31.02
C ARG A 26 -13.67 9.80 31.27
N SER A 27 -14.87 9.33 30.90
CA SER A 27 -15.40 8.02 31.28
C SER A 27 -15.62 7.03 30.13
N PHE A 28 -15.34 7.40 28.88
CA PHE A 28 -15.55 6.51 27.71
C PHE A 28 -14.30 5.75 27.24
N LEU A 29 -13.21 5.76 28.03
CA LEU A 29 -11.92 5.18 27.63
C LEU A 29 -11.72 3.71 28.00
N ASN A 30 -12.66 3.06 28.71
CA ASN A 30 -12.41 1.73 29.30
C ASN A 30 -13.20 0.55 28.70
N ARG A 31 -13.76 0.63 27.49
CA ARG A 31 -14.56 -0.50 26.94
C ARG A 31 -14.10 -1.14 25.63
N PHE A 32 -13.04 -0.67 25.00
CA PHE A 32 -12.51 -1.33 23.79
C PHE A 32 -11.12 -1.89 24.03
N SER A 33 -11.09 -3.05 24.68
CA SER A 33 -9.91 -3.93 24.74
C SER A 33 -9.84 -4.75 23.44
N SER A 34 -9.53 -4.12 22.30
CA SER A 34 -9.09 -4.79 21.06
C SER A 34 -8.57 -3.74 20.07
N PRO A 35 -7.31 -3.82 19.59
CA PRO A 35 -6.77 -2.86 18.65
C PRO A 35 -7.36 -3.07 17.24
N ILE A 36 -8.20 -2.14 16.79
CA ILE A 36 -8.82 -2.13 15.45
C ILE A 36 -7.81 -1.64 14.38
N LEU A 37 -6.50 -1.78 14.63
CA LEU A 37 -5.44 -1.15 13.83
C LEU A 37 -4.84 -2.07 12.75
N SER A 38 -5.65 -2.97 12.17
CA SER A 38 -5.18 -3.96 11.18
C SER A 38 -5.87 -3.89 9.81
N SER A 39 -6.95 -3.13 9.65
CA SER A 39 -7.71 -3.09 8.39
C SER A 39 -7.23 -1.98 7.46
N ALA A 40 -7.02 -2.30 6.19
CA ALA A 40 -6.59 -1.35 5.16
C ALA A 40 -7.64 -0.24 4.95
N PRO A 41 -7.25 0.97 4.50
CA PRO A 41 -8.20 2.07 4.25
C PRO A 41 -9.33 1.71 3.28
N SER A 42 -9.11 0.72 2.39
CA SER A 42 -10.12 0.18 1.48
C SER A 42 -11.27 -0.54 2.19
N GLU A 43 -10.98 -1.27 3.27
CA GLU A 43 -12.00 -1.99 4.05
C GLU A 43 -12.88 -1.01 4.83
N ILE A 44 -12.32 0.09 5.31
CA ILE A 44 -13.05 1.15 6.03
C ILE A 44 -13.91 1.99 5.06
N CYS A 45 -13.47 2.17 3.82
CA CYS A 45 -14.20 2.94 2.80
C CYS A 45 -15.42 2.17 2.24
N ALA A 46 -15.40 0.83 2.27
CA ALA A 46 -16.54 0.02 1.84
C ALA A 46 -17.73 0.09 2.80
N VAL A 47 -17.49 0.45 4.08
CA VAL A 47 -18.51 0.53 5.14
C VAL A 47 -18.81 1.99 5.55
N SER A 48 -18.07 2.98 5.02
CA SER A 48 -18.30 4.40 5.30
C SER A 48 -18.58 5.21 4.02
N ARG A 49 -19.56 6.13 4.08
CA ARG A 49 -19.95 7.03 2.96
C ARG A 49 -18.94 8.15 2.68
N ILE A 50 -17.72 8.04 3.20
CA ILE A 50 -16.76 9.14 3.28
C ILE A 50 -15.77 9.04 2.12
N SER A 51 -15.56 10.16 1.41
CA SER A 51 -14.67 10.20 0.25
C SER A 51 -13.19 9.98 0.64
N LYS A 52 -12.37 9.38 -0.24
CA LYS A 52 -10.90 9.26 -0.04
C LYS A 52 -10.24 10.61 0.32
N LYS A 53 -10.81 11.73 -0.13
CA LYS A 53 -10.34 13.09 0.18
C LYS A 53 -10.64 13.50 1.63
N GLU A 54 -11.81 13.17 2.16
CA GLU A 54 -12.11 13.37 3.59
C GLU A 54 -11.20 12.52 4.46
N ILE A 55 -11.02 11.24 4.12
CA ILE A 55 -10.17 10.32 4.90
C ILE A 55 -8.74 10.88 4.98
N GLY A 56 -8.21 11.39 3.86
CA GLY A 56 -6.90 12.04 3.85
C GLY A 56 -6.82 13.33 4.70
N ARG A 57 -7.89 14.11 4.78
CA ARG A 57 -7.96 15.30 5.65
C ARG A 57 -8.05 14.93 7.12
N CYS A 58 -8.95 14.01 7.47
CA CYS A 58 -9.11 13.50 8.83
C CYS A 58 -7.82 12.86 9.31
N PHE A 59 -7.16 12.05 8.48
CA PHE A 59 -5.87 11.46 8.81
C PHE A 59 -4.82 12.53 9.12
N LYS A 60 -4.66 13.55 8.26
CA LYS A 60 -3.73 14.68 8.54
C LYS A 60 -4.06 15.43 9.83
N LEU A 61 -5.35 15.65 10.11
CA LEU A 61 -5.79 16.35 11.32
C LEU A 61 -5.52 15.52 12.58
N ILE A 62 -5.75 14.21 12.51
CA ILE A 62 -5.44 13.26 13.60
C ILE A 62 -3.93 13.20 13.85
N LEU A 63 -3.12 13.14 12.79
CA LEU A 63 -1.65 13.17 12.91
C LEU A 63 -1.14 14.47 13.55
N LYS A 64 -1.75 15.60 13.20
CA LYS A 64 -1.40 16.90 13.77
C LYS A 64 -1.86 17.04 15.23
N ALA A 65 -2.97 16.41 15.60
CA ALA A 65 -3.52 16.46 16.96
C ALA A 65 -2.82 15.51 17.94
N LEU A 66 -2.24 14.41 17.45
CA LEU A 66 -1.57 13.40 18.27
C LEU A 66 -0.06 13.63 18.41
N GLU A 67 0.51 14.68 17.79
CA GLU A 67 1.97 14.93 17.69
C GLU A 67 2.78 13.66 17.32
N THR A 68 2.12 12.70 16.68
CA THR A 68 2.68 11.40 16.38
C THR A 68 3.20 11.46 14.95
N SER A 69 4.50 11.26 14.78
CA SER A 69 5.05 10.96 13.46
C SER A 69 4.53 9.59 13.04
N VAL A 70 3.65 9.54 12.03
CA VAL A 70 3.58 8.34 11.21
C VAL A 70 4.91 8.30 10.49
N ASP A 71 5.76 7.35 10.88
CA ASP A 71 6.97 7.04 10.13
C ASP A 71 6.56 6.93 8.66
N LEU A 72 7.13 7.81 7.84
CA LEU A 72 6.89 7.86 6.41
C LEU A 72 7.01 6.43 5.88
N ILE A 73 5.89 5.83 5.48
CA ILE A 73 5.87 4.44 5.03
C ILE A 73 6.91 4.32 3.92
N THR A 74 7.98 3.58 4.20
CA THR A 74 9.11 3.50 3.28
C THR A 74 8.74 2.54 2.15
N THR A 75 9.39 2.66 0.99
CA THR A 75 9.21 1.73 -0.13
C THR A 75 9.42 0.26 0.31
N GLY A 76 10.28 0.02 1.30
CA GLY A 76 10.52 -1.31 1.88
C GLY A 76 9.33 -1.90 2.64
N ASP A 77 8.56 -1.08 3.35
CA ASP A 77 7.38 -1.52 4.10
C ASP A 77 6.25 -1.98 3.15
N PHE A 78 6.11 -1.28 2.03
CA PHE A 78 5.20 -1.67 0.95
C PHE A 78 5.62 -3.00 0.30
N MET A 79 6.92 -3.18 0.05
CA MET A 79 7.45 -4.40 -0.57
C MET A 79 7.12 -5.66 0.23
N SER A 80 7.32 -5.61 1.55
CA SER A 80 7.04 -6.76 2.42
C SER A 80 5.58 -7.17 2.39
N ARG A 81 4.67 -6.19 2.54
CA ARG A 81 3.22 -6.44 2.52
C ARG A 81 2.74 -6.94 1.15
N PHE A 82 3.15 -6.29 0.07
CA PHE A 82 2.70 -6.65 -1.28
C PHE A 82 3.22 -8.02 -1.72
N CYS A 83 4.50 -8.31 -1.49
CA CYS A 83 5.07 -9.61 -1.85
C CYS A 83 4.46 -10.75 -1.04
N SER A 84 4.22 -10.54 0.26
CA SER A 84 3.55 -11.52 1.11
C SER A 84 2.12 -11.81 0.64
N ASN A 85 1.35 -10.77 0.32
CA ASN A 85 -0.03 -10.93 -0.18
C ASN A 85 -0.09 -11.58 -1.56
N LEU A 86 0.92 -11.38 -2.40
CA LEU A 86 1.06 -12.04 -3.70
C LEU A 86 1.58 -13.48 -3.59
N GLY A 87 2.03 -13.91 -2.41
CA GLY A 87 2.66 -15.22 -2.22
C GLY A 87 4.02 -15.35 -2.91
N LEU A 88 4.73 -14.24 -3.09
CA LEU A 88 6.05 -14.24 -3.73
C LEU A 88 7.14 -14.71 -2.76
N PRO A 89 8.14 -15.46 -3.26
CA PRO A 89 9.24 -15.92 -2.41
C PRO A 89 10.13 -14.75 -1.98
N LYS A 90 10.79 -14.91 -0.83
CA LYS A 90 11.67 -13.88 -0.23
C LYS A 90 12.76 -13.38 -1.20
N GLN A 91 13.28 -14.26 -2.06
CA GLN A 91 14.26 -13.87 -3.08
C GLN A 91 13.69 -12.83 -4.07
N VAL A 92 12.45 -13.01 -4.51
CA VAL A 92 11.77 -12.06 -5.41
C VAL A 92 11.46 -10.76 -4.69
N GLN A 93 11.04 -10.82 -3.43
CA GLN A 93 10.84 -9.62 -2.59
C GLN A 93 12.14 -8.81 -2.44
N MET A 94 13.27 -9.48 -2.16
CA MET A 94 14.57 -8.83 -2.04
C MET A 94 14.99 -8.18 -3.36
N ALA A 95 14.81 -8.90 -4.49
CA ALA A 95 15.08 -8.36 -5.81
C ALA A 95 14.21 -7.14 -6.14
N ALA A 96 12.90 -7.22 -5.90
CA ALA A 96 11.97 -6.10 -6.12
C ALA A 96 12.36 -4.88 -5.26
N THR A 97 12.76 -5.10 -4.01
CA THR A 97 13.23 -4.03 -3.11
C THR A 97 14.50 -3.37 -3.65
N TYR A 98 15.45 -4.19 -4.13
CA TYR A 98 16.69 -3.71 -4.73
C TYR A 98 16.43 -2.90 -6.01
N ILE A 99 15.59 -3.41 -6.91
CA ILE A 99 15.18 -2.74 -8.15
C ILE A 99 14.54 -1.39 -7.84
N ALA A 100 13.59 -1.34 -6.90
CA ALA A 100 12.93 -0.09 -6.54
C ALA A 100 13.90 0.93 -5.95
N ARG A 101 14.83 0.49 -5.09
CA ARG A 101 15.86 1.37 -4.52
C ARG A 101 16.78 1.91 -5.62
N LYS A 102 17.29 1.04 -6.49
CA LYS A 102 18.14 1.41 -7.62
C LYS A 102 17.46 2.34 -8.61
N ALA A 103 16.18 2.12 -8.90
CA ALA A 103 15.40 2.98 -9.78
C ALA A 103 15.27 4.42 -9.23
N VAL A 104 15.18 4.57 -7.90
CA VAL A 104 15.18 5.89 -7.24
C VAL A 104 16.60 6.48 -7.20
N GLU A 105 17.62 5.69 -6.88
CA GLU A 105 19.03 6.13 -6.88
C GLU A 105 19.47 6.66 -8.26
N LEU A 106 18.98 6.04 -9.34
CA LEU A 106 19.29 6.39 -10.73
C LEU A 106 18.33 7.43 -11.33
N ASP A 107 17.42 7.97 -10.52
CA ASP A 107 16.38 8.95 -10.92
C ASP A 107 15.57 8.54 -12.17
N LEU A 108 15.25 7.25 -12.30
CA LEU A 108 14.52 6.71 -13.46
C LEU A 108 13.03 7.00 -13.43
N VAL A 109 12.50 7.35 -12.26
CA VAL A 109 11.06 7.48 -11.99
C VAL A 109 10.70 8.85 -11.43
N PRO A 110 11.07 9.96 -12.10
CA PRO A 110 10.85 11.30 -11.58
C PRO A 110 9.34 11.59 -11.46
N GLY A 111 8.93 12.13 -10.31
CA GLY A 111 7.55 12.52 -10.05
C GLY A 111 6.54 11.36 -9.92
N ARG A 112 6.99 10.10 -9.83
CA ARG A 112 6.11 8.95 -9.60
C ARG A 112 5.95 8.65 -8.11
N SER A 113 4.75 8.19 -7.73
CA SER A 113 4.49 7.78 -6.35
C SER A 113 5.34 6.56 -5.98
N PRO A 114 5.91 6.50 -4.75
CA PRO A 114 6.66 5.34 -4.27
C PRO A 114 5.90 4.01 -4.40
N ILE A 115 4.57 4.05 -4.25
CA ILE A 115 3.71 2.86 -4.39
C ILE A 115 3.71 2.37 -5.85
N SER A 116 3.63 3.28 -6.82
CA SER A 116 3.66 2.93 -8.24
C SER A 116 5.02 2.37 -8.66
N VAL A 117 6.11 2.93 -8.11
CA VAL A 117 7.47 2.42 -8.33
C VAL A 117 7.61 1.03 -7.72
N ALA A 118 7.10 0.82 -6.51
CA ALA A 118 7.10 -0.49 -5.86
C ALA A 118 6.33 -1.54 -6.68
N ALA A 119 5.13 -1.20 -7.15
CA ALA A 119 4.32 -2.09 -7.99
C ALA A 119 5.03 -2.47 -9.30
N ALA A 120 5.68 -1.50 -9.96
CA ALA A 120 6.45 -1.76 -11.18
C ALA A 120 7.69 -2.64 -10.94
N ALA A 121 8.40 -2.42 -9.83
CA ALA A 121 9.55 -3.24 -9.45
C ALA A 121 9.15 -4.67 -9.07
N ILE A 122 8.02 -4.85 -8.36
CA ILE A 122 7.45 -6.18 -8.08
C ILE A 122 7.06 -6.88 -9.38
N TYR A 123 6.40 -6.17 -10.30
CA TYR A 123 6.07 -6.74 -11.60
C TYR A 123 7.33 -7.22 -12.33
N MET A 124 8.35 -6.36 -12.44
CA MET A 124 9.63 -6.71 -13.07
C MET A 124 10.29 -7.94 -12.42
N ALA A 125 10.39 -7.96 -11.10
CA ALA A 125 11.00 -9.08 -10.37
C ALA A 125 10.20 -10.39 -10.53
N SER A 126 8.86 -10.30 -10.51
CA SER A 126 7.98 -11.45 -10.71
C SER A 126 8.13 -12.05 -12.11
N GLN A 127 8.22 -11.21 -13.14
CA GLN A 127 8.38 -11.65 -14.54
C GLN A 127 9.75 -12.26 -14.82
N ALA A 128 10.79 -11.86 -14.08
CA ALA A 128 12.12 -12.46 -14.12
C ALA A 128 12.23 -13.79 -13.36
N SER A 129 11.24 -14.09 -12.51
CA SER A 129 11.16 -15.30 -11.70
C SER A 129 10.17 -16.32 -12.27
N ALA A 130 10.16 -17.53 -11.69
CA ALA A 130 9.17 -18.56 -12.04
C ALA A 130 7.74 -18.14 -11.63
N GLU A 131 7.60 -17.36 -10.55
CA GLU A 131 6.32 -16.92 -10.00
C GLU A 131 5.87 -15.61 -10.65
N LYS A 132 5.30 -15.72 -11.85
CA LYS A 132 4.85 -14.57 -12.64
C LYS A 132 3.53 -14.03 -12.12
N LYS A 133 3.49 -12.74 -11.81
CA LYS A 133 2.27 -12.03 -11.41
C LYS A 133 1.82 -11.06 -12.49
N THR A 134 0.51 -11.02 -12.69
CA THR A 134 -0.13 -10.11 -13.65
C THR A 134 -0.18 -8.69 -13.09
N GLN A 135 -0.28 -7.69 -13.99
CA GLN A 135 -0.48 -6.29 -13.59
C GLN A 135 -1.72 -6.13 -12.71
N LYS A 136 -2.80 -6.85 -13.04
CA LYS A 136 -4.06 -6.80 -12.33
C LYS A 136 -3.93 -7.29 -10.89
N GLU A 137 -3.31 -8.46 -10.67
CA GLU A 137 -3.09 -8.99 -9.31
C GLU A 137 -2.25 -8.04 -8.44
N ILE A 138 -1.22 -7.43 -9.02
CA ILE A 138 -0.39 -6.47 -8.32
C ILE A 138 -1.17 -5.17 -8.07
N GLY A 139 -1.96 -4.71 -9.04
CA GLY A 139 -2.79 -3.52 -8.94
C GLY A 139 -3.87 -3.64 -7.87
N ASP A 140 -4.52 -4.80 -7.78
CA ASP A 140 -5.54 -5.12 -6.78
C ASP A 140 -4.97 -5.07 -5.35
N ILE A 141 -3.73 -5.53 -5.15
CA ILE A 141 -3.06 -5.52 -3.84
C ILE A 141 -2.46 -4.14 -3.51
N ALA A 142 -1.78 -3.50 -4.47
CA ALA A 142 -1.14 -2.21 -4.27
C ALA A 142 -2.13 -1.03 -4.30
N GLY A 143 -3.37 -1.26 -4.74
CA GLY A 143 -4.40 -0.22 -4.87
C GLY A 143 -4.10 0.79 -5.97
N VAL A 144 -3.38 0.37 -7.02
CA VAL A 144 -2.99 1.21 -8.17
C VAL A 144 -3.58 0.64 -9.46
N ALA A 145 -3.89 1.51 -10.41
CA ALA A 145 -4.41 1.07 -11.69
C ALA A 145 -3.32 0.37 -12.54
N ASP A 146 -3.71 -0.63 -13.32
CA ASP A 146 -2.82 -1.38 -14.22
C ASP A 146 -2.02 -0.47 -15.15
N VAL A 147 -2.66 0.59 -15.66
CA VAL A 147 -2.02 1.60 -16.53
C VAL A 147 -0.89 2.33 -15.81
N THR A 148 -1.00 2.54 -14.49
CA THR A 148 0.03 3.18 -13.68
C THR A 148 1.24 2.27 -13.53
N ILE A 149 1.02 0.98 -13.28
CA ILE A 149 2.09 -0.04 -13.22
C ILE A 149 2.82 -0.08 -14.56
N ARG A 150 2.07 -0.13 -15.67
CA ARG A 150 2.64 -0.14 -17.03
C ARG A 150 3.49 1.09 -17.32
N GLN A 151 2.99 2.29 -17.00
CA GLN A 151 3.73 3.53 -17.19
C GLN A 151 5.03 3.56 -16.39
N SER A 152 4.98 3.16 -15.12
CA SER A 152 6.18 3.09 -14.26
C SER A 152 7.16 2.02 -14.75
N TYR A 153 6.68 0.86 -15.19
CA TYR A 153 7.50 -0.21 -15.75
C TYR A 153 8.26 0.23 -17.00
N ARG A 154 7.61 0.95 -17.92
CA ARG A 154 8.25 1.48 -19.14
C ARG A 154 9.43 2.41 -18.85
N LEU A 155 9.42 3.10 -17.70
CA LEU A 155 10.52 3.99 -17.30
C LEU A 155 11.75 3.22 -16.82
N ILE A 156 11.54 2.11 -16.09
CA ILE A 156 12.64 1.32 -15.51
C ILE A 156 13.14 0.22 -16.47
N TYR A 157 12.31 -0.23 -17.41
CA TYR A 157 12.64 -1.30 -18.36
C TYR A 157 13.94 -1.08 -19.16
N PRO A 158 14.24 0.12 -19.70
CA PRO A 158 15.46 0.34 -20.47
C PRO A 158 16.76 0.08 -19.69
N ARG A 159 16.71 0.18 -18.35
CA ARG A 159 17.85 -0.11 -17.46
C ARG A 159 17.65 -1.40 -16.66
N ALA A 160 16.72 -2.27 -17.04
CA ALA A 160 16.40 -3.48 -16.29
C ALA A 160 17.65 -4.32 -15.95
N ALA A 161 18.61 -4.43 -16.87
CA ALA A 161 19.85 -5.18 -16.68
C ALA A 161 20.71 -4.68 -15.49
N GLU A 162 20.68 -3.37 -15.21
CA GLU A 162 21.45 -2.74 -14.14
C GLU A 162 20.69 -2.70 -12.80
N LEU A 163 19.38 -2.99 -12.82
CA LEU A 163 18.51 -2.87 -11.66
C LEU A 163 18.40 -4.16 -10.84
N PHE A 164 18.76 -5.32 -11.39
CA PHE A 164 18.73 -6.58 -10.65
C PHE A 164 19.98 -6.75 -9.77
N PRO A 165 19.85 -7.40 -8.60
CA PRO A 165 21.01 -7.73 -7.80
C PRO A 165 21.82 -8.85 -8.47
N THR A 166 23.14 -8.84 -8.26
CA THR A 166 24.09 -9.73 -8.97
C THR A 166 23.92 -11.21 -8.64
N ASP A 167 23.34 -11.52 -7.49
CA ASP A 167 23.04 -12.87 -6.99
C ASP A 167 21.65 -13.37 -7.38
N PHE A 168 20.89 -12.61 -8.18
CA PHE A 168 19.55 -13.01 -8.58
C PHE A 168 19.56 -14.19 -9.56
N LYS A 169 18.83 -15.25 -9.22
CA LYS A 169 18.60 -16.40 -10.11
C LYS A 169 17.45 -16.08 -11.06
N PHE A 170 17.79 -15.75 -12.30
CA PHE A 170 16.82 -15.54 -13.38
C PHE A 170 16.19 -16.85 -13.82
N ASP A 171 14.87 -16.89 -13.84
CA ASP A 171 14.10 -17.90 -14.57
C ASP A 171 13.87 -17.45 -16.02
N THR A 172 13.49 -16.18 -16.18
CA THR A 172 13.42 -15.51 -17.47
C THR A 172 14.54 -14.47 -17.55
N PRO A 173 15.47 -14.56 -18.53
CA PRO A 173 16.56 -13.59 -18.67
C PRO A 173 16.01 -12.20 -19.03
N VAL A 174 16.78 -11.16 -18.70
CA VAL A 174 16.37 -9.76 -18.87
C VAL A 174 15.94 -9.44 -20.30
N ASP A 175 16.63 -9.99 -21.31
CA ASP A 175 16.32 -9.77 -22.73
C ASP A 175 14.96 -10.34 -23.17
N LYS A 176 14.40 -11.28 -22.39
CA LYS A 176 13.11 -11.92 -22.65
C LYS A 176 12.00 -11.41 -21.72
N LEU A 177 12.26 -10.33 -20.97
CA LEU A 177 11.22 -9.72 -20.14
C LEU A 177 10.12 -9.10 -21.02
N PRO A 178 8.86 -9.12 -20.57
CA PRO A 178 7.75 -8.61 -21.36
C PRO A 178 7.88 -7.10 -21.57
N GLN A 179 7.79 -6.68 -22.82
CA GLN A 179 7.67 -5.27 -23.22
C GLN A 179 6.18 -4.91 -23.26
N LEU A 180 5.77 -3.95 -22.41
CA LEU A 180 4.38 -3.53 -22.25
C LEU A 180 4.07 -2.19 -22.89
#